data_AF-W2H8N7-F1
#
_entry.id   AF-W2H8N7-F1
#
_cell.length_a   1.000
_cell.length_b   1.000
_cell.length_c   1.000
_cell.angle_alpha   90.00
_cell.angle_beta   90.00
_cell.angle_gamma   90.00
#
_symmetry.space_group_name_H-M   'P 1'
#
loop_
_entity.id
_entity.type
_entity.pdbx_description
1 polymer ?
#
loop_
_entity_poly.entity_id
_entity_poly.type
_entity_poly.pdbx_seq_one_letter_code
_entity_poly.pdbx_strand_id
1 'polypeptide(L)'
;MGTTRYETETSLRASIFGEVLLCRDRLTDERVVVKTVDLQLALQQTSRSQELVQENVMLEVEVLNRVRALGGHPNVINMHSYFVAKGGGVLHMVLDYCESGDLLDACVQPLVAEEGGDDKSSSNSDNGQGNQKEDAALLRSAALLGNHGPEQDDNDSNGPFLNGVDGSKRLQESVAQTYLVDVLSGLRFLHSHGIAHRDVSLENILLRNGHAVIADFGLCVQDTSASSGSPTSSGFLCDETVGKNYYMAPEIVMRERYDPRRADIWSVGIAFFILLTSSPPFERADPSDPGFRYVAKRGIKAVFTAWGLGQDVSETLQDLLSRMLCVDPEERITMEEIWQHPVLQRPRC
;
A
#
# COMPACT_ATOMS: atom_id res chain seq x y z
N MET A 1 18.82 -26.13 6.81
CA MET A 1 17.67 -27.06 6.85
C MET A 1 16.42 -26.51 6.14
N GLY A 2 16.47 -25.38 5.42
CA GLY A 2 15.25 -24.67 4.96
C GLY A 2 14.61 -25.11 3.64
N THR A 3 15.39 -25.56 2.64
CA THR A 3 14.85 -25.78 1.27
C THR A 3 13.90 -26.96 1.12
N THR A 4 13.88 -27.90 2.06
CA THR A 4 13.00 -29.08 2.00
C THR A 4 11.68 -28.89 2.77
N ARG A 5 11.57 -27.85 3.60
CA ARG A 5 10.36 -27.60 4.42
C ARG A 5 9.24 -26.97 3.60
N TYR A 6 9.58 -26.03 2.73
CA TYR A 6 8.60 -25.28 1.94
C TYR A 6 8.49 -25.89 0.55
N GLU A 7 7.32 -26.40 0.20
CA GLU A 7 6.99 -26.91 -1.12
C GLU A 7 6.37 -25.80 -1.96
N THR A 8 7.00 -25.42 -3.07
CA THR A 8 6.43 -24.42 -3.98
C THR A 8 5.18 -24.97 -4.67
N GLU A 9 4.07 -24.27 -4.49
CA GLU A 9 2.81 -24.53 -5.23
C GLU A 9 2.82 -23.75 -6.56
N THR A 10 3.12 -22.45 -6.52
CA THR A 10 3.17 -21.60 -7.72
C THR A 10 4.07 -20.36 -7.53
N SER A 11 4.50 -19.73 -8.62
CA SER A 11 5.11 -18.38 -8.60
C SER A 11 4.00 -17.34 -8.69
N LEU A 12 3.94 -16.43 -7.71
CA LEU A 12 2.93 -15.37 -7.67
C LEU A 12 3.34 -14.17 -8.53
N ARG A 13 4.60 -13.73 -8.37
CA ARG A 13 5.17 -12.64 -9.16
C ARG A 13 6.70 -12.62 -9.09
N ALA A 14 7.31 -12.02 -10.10
CA ALA A 14 8.72 -11.62 -10.02
C ALA A 14 8.90 -10.49 -8.98
N SER A 15 10.06 -10.45 -8.33
CA SER A 15 10.51 -9.33 -7.51
C SER A 15 11.82 -8.77 -8.06
N ILE A 16 12.22 -7.58 -7.61
CA ILE A 16 13.39 -6.86 -8.14
C ILE A 16 14.67 -7.72 -8.10
N PHE A 17 14.83 -8.50 -7.03
CA PHE A 17 16.00 -9.35 -6.80
C PHE A 17 15.68 -10.85 -6.86
N GLY A 18 14.48 -11.27 -7.24
CA GLY A 18 14.09 -12.68 -7.17
C GLY A 18 12.64 -12.95 -7.55
N GLU A 19 11.97 -13.79 -6.77
CA GLU A 19 10.60 -14.24 -6.99
C GLU A 19 9.82 -14.31 -5.69
N VAL A 20 8.52 -14.07 -5.77
CA VAL A 20 7.56 -14.28 -4.69
C VAL A 20 6.79 -15.56 -4.98
N LEU A 21 7.00 -16.58 -4.15
CA LEU A 21 6.45 -17.92 -4.34
C LEU A 21 5.34 -18.19 -3.33
N LEU A 22 4.25 -18.81 -3.78
CA LEU A 22 3.30 -19.45 -2.88
C LEU A 22 3.84 -20.84 -2.54
N CYS A 23 3.97 -21.11 -1.25
CA CYS A 23 4.48 -22.39 -0.76
C CYS A 23 3.54 -23.00 0.28
N ARG A 24 3.57 -24.33 0.38
CA ARG A 24 3.01 -25.09 1.50
C ARG A 24 4.13 -25.43 2.48
N ASP A 25 3.94 -25.10 3.75
CA ASP A 25 4.83 -25.54 4.81
C ASP A 25 4.54 -27.00 5.15
N ARG A 26 5.45 -27.91 4.79
CA ARG A 26 5.26 -29.36 5.01
C ARG A 26 5.14 -29.76 6.48
N LEU A 27 5.49 -28.90 7.43
CA LEU A 27 5.39 -29.21 8.86
C LEU A 27 4.04 -28.80 9.45
N THR A 28 3.47 -27.68 9.02
CA THR A 28 2.21 -27.14 9.56
C THR A 28 1.02 -27.34 8.62
N ASP A 29 1.29 -27.71 7.36
CA ASP A 29 0.32 -27.76 6.25
C ASP A 29 -0.31 -26.40 5.90
N GLU A 30 0.25 -25.31 6.41
CA GLU A 30 -0.21 -23.95 6.14
C GLU A 30 0.40 -23.41 4.84
N ARG A 31 -0.37 -22.55 4.16
CA ARG A 31 0.14 -21.76 3.04
C ARG A 31 0.90 -20.55 3.53
N VAL A 32 2.08 -20.32 2.94
CA VAL A 32 2.98 -19.21 3.23
C VAL A 32 3.51 -18.61 1.94
N VAL A 33 3.97 -17.37 2.01
CA VAL A 33 4.70 -16.74 0.91
C VAL A 33 6.20 -16.86 1.18
N VAL A 34 6.97 -17.28 0.18
CA VAL A 34 8.43 -17.28 0.23
C VAL A 34 8.95 -16.25 -0.77
N LYS A 35 9.38 -15.09 -0.27
CA LYS A 35 10.07 -14.06 -1.05
C LYS A 35 11.54 -14.45 -1.14
N THR A 36 12.00 -14.73 -2.35
CA THR A 36 13.40 -15.03 -2.65
C THR A 36 14.13 -13.78 -3.10
N VAL A 37 15.38 -13.64 -2.66
CA VAL A 37 16.24 -12.50 -2.99
C VAL A 37 17.65 -13.01 -3.29
N ASP A 38 18.12 -12.72 -4.49
CA ASP A 38 19.52 -12.87 -4.87
C ASP A 38 20.37 -11.82 -4.15
N LEU A 39 21.23 -12.28 -3.25
CA LEU A 39 22.06 -11.42 -2.41
C LEU A 39 23.15 -10.68 -3.22
N GLN A 40 23.60 -11.24 -4.34
CA GLN A 40 24.60 -10.58 -5.18
C GLN A 40 23.98 -9.39 -5.92
N LEU A 41 22.76 -9.56 -6.45
CA LEU A 41 22.02 -8.45 -7.06
C LEU A 41 21.64 -7.38 -6.03
N ALA A 42 21.20 -7.79 -4.84
CA ALA A 42 20.87 -6.87 -3.76
C ALA A 42 22.08 -6.03 -3.30
N LEU A 43 23.28 -6.63 -3.20
CA LEU A 43 24.51 -5.91 -2.85
C LEU A 43 24.95 -4.91 -3.92
N GLN A 44 24.63 -5.16 -5.18
CA GLN A 44 24.96 -4.25 -6.28
C GLN A 44 23.95 -3.09 -6.40
N GLN A 45 22.84 -3.10 -5.64
CA GLN A 45 21.72 -2.17 -5.78
C GLN A 45 21.23 -2.03 -7.22
N THR A 46 21.41 -3.07 -8.03
CA THR A 46 20.99 -3.11 -9.42
C THR A 46 19.93 -4.18 -9.59
N SER A 47 18.79 -3.81 -10.17
CA SER A 47 17.79 -4.78 -10.58
C SER A 47 18.36 -5.73 -11.66
N ARG A 48 17.63 -6.80 -12.01
CA ARG A 48 17.99 -7.65 -13.16
C ARG A 48 18.13 -6.88 -14.49
N SER A 49 17.52 -5.69 -14.60
CA SER A 49 17.61 -4.78 -15.75
C SER A 49 18.69 -3.67 -15.61
N GLN A 50 19.54 -3.72 -14.58
CA GLN A 50 20.63 -2.76 -14.31
C GLN A 50 20.20 -1.33 -13.88
N GLU A 51 18.98 -1.17 -13.39
CA GLU A 51 18.51 0.10 -12.80
C GLU A 51 18.89 0.18 -11.32
N LEU A 52 19.22 1.39 -10.83
CA LEU A 52 19.51 1.66 -9.43
C LEU A 52 18.26 1.47 -8.57
N VAL A 53 18.33 0.60 -7.58
CA VAL A 53 17.22 0.26 -6.68
C VAL A 53 17.46 0.93 -5.33
N GLN A 54 16.47 1.69 -4.86
CA GLN A 54 16.51 2.35 -3.55
C GLN A 54 16.13 1.40 -2.40
N GLU A 55 15.50 0.26 -2.68
CA GLU A 55 15.12 -0.73 -1.67
C GLU A 55 16.33 -1.40 -1.01
N ASN A 56 16.24 -1.58 0.30
CA ASN A 56 17.25 -2.27 1.09
C ASN A 56 16.66 -3.56 1.70
N VAL A 57 16.97 -4.69 1.07
CA VAL A 57 16.48 -6.01 1.50
C VAL A 57 16.89 -6.34 2.93
N MET A 58 18.11 -5.95 3.34
CA MET A 58 18.58 -6.24 4.71
C MET A 58 17.80 -5.41 5.73
N LEU A 59 17.39 -4.20 5.37
CA LEU A 59 16.53 -3.36 6.19
C LEU A 59 15.12 -3.95 6.30
N GLU A 60 14.56 -4.47 5.21
CA GLU A 60 13.27 -5.18 5.23
C GLU A 60 13.30 -6.34 6.23
N VAL A 61 14.33 -7.19 6.18
CA VAL A 61 14.53 -8.30 7.12
C VAL A 61 14.68 -7.81 8.55
N GLU A 62 15.46 -6.74 8.77
CA GLU A 62 15.67 -6.17 10.11
C GLU A 62 14.36 -5.65 10.70
N VAL A 63 13.61 -4.85 9.95
CA VAL A 63 12.35 -4.27 10.38
C VAL A 63 11.32 -5.36 10.67
N LEU A 64 11.15 -6.34 9.78
CA LEU A 64 10.19 -7.43 9.98
C LEU A 64 10.57 -8.33 11.17
N ASN A 65 11.87 -8.57 11.39
CA ASN A 65 12.31 -9.27 12.61
C ASN A 65 12.02 -8.46 13.87
N ARG A 66 12.20 -7.13 13.83
CA ARG A 66 11.90 -6.23 14.94
C ARG A 66 10.40 -6.24 15.25
N VAL A 67 9.54 -6.11 14.24
CA VAL A 67 8.07 -6.23 14.35
C VAL A 67 7.70 -7.54 15.02
N ARG A 68 8.27 -8.67 14.57
CA ARG A 68 8.05 -9.97 15.17
C ARG A 68 8.52 -10.04 16.63
N ALA A 69 9.68 -9.49 16.95
CA ALA A 69 10.22 -9.47 18.32
C ALA A 69 9.35 -8.65 19.28
N LEU A 70 8.61 -7.67 18.76
CA LEU A 70 7.61 -6.88 19.50
C LEU A 70 6.25 -7.61 19.66
N GLY A 71 6.12 -8.84 19.14
CA GLY A 71 4.90 -9.64 19.20
C GLY A 71 4.06 -9.61 17.92
N GLY A 72 4.49 -8.88 16.88
CA GLY A 72 3.74 -8.69 15.64
C GLY A 72 2.54 -7.75 15.78
N HIS A 73 1.83 -7.52 14.68
CA HIS A 73 0.60 -6.73 14.65
C HIS A 73 -0.34 -7.27 13.56
N PRO A 74 -1.66 -7.41 13.79
CA PRO A 74 -2.58 -8.03 12.82
C PRO A 74 -2.64 -7.32 11.46
N ASN A 75 -2.40 -6.01 11.44
CA ASN A 75 -2.40 -5.19 10.22
C ASN A 75 -1.00 -4.90 9.66
N VAL A 76 0.01 -5.69 10.03
CA VAL A 76 1.39 -5.60 9.52
C VAL A 76 1.83 -7.01 9.13
N ILE A 77 2.39 -7.18 7.93
CA ILE A 77 2.79 -8.50 7.44
C ILE A 77 3.78 -9.17 8.40
N ASN A 78 3.52 -10.42 8.78
CA ASN A 78 4.43 -11.15 9.65
C ASN A 78 5.46 -11.94 8.84
N MET A 79 6.72 -11.91 9.28
CA MET A 79 7.77 -12.77 8.76
C MET A 79 8.04 -13.93 9.74
N HIS A 80 7.55 -15.13 9.41
CA HIS A 80 7.69 -16.33 10.24
C HIS A 80 9.16 -16.74 10.42
N SER A 81 9.98 -16.61 9.38
CA SER A 81 11.40 -16.90 9.42
C SER A 81 12.10 -16.37 8.17
N TYR A 82 13.43 -16.36 8.20
CA TYR A 82 14.24 -16.18 7.00
C TYR A 82 15.44 -17.14 7.04
N PHE A 83 15.96 -17.53 5.88
CA PHE A 83 17.14 -18.37 5.76
C PHE A 83 17.85 -18.17 4.44
N VAL A 84 19.15 -18.47 4.39
CA VAL A 84 19.92 -18.49 3.14
C VAL A 84 19.95 -19.92 2.60
N ALA A 85 19.63 -20.10 1.31
CA ALA A 85 19.65 -21.41 0.67
C ALA A 85 21.06 -22.03 0.64
N LYS A 86 21.12 -23.36 0.49
CA LYS A 86 22.39 -24.08 0.31
C LYS A 86 23.08 -23.53 -0.94
N GLY A 87 24.29 -23.01 -0.78
CA GLY A 87 25.03 -22.30 -1.83
C GLY A 87 25.27 -20.81 -1.52
N GLY A 88 24.61 -20.25 -0.51
CA GLY A 88 24.97 -18.95 0.09
C GLY A 88 24.53 -17.71 -0.67
N GLY A 89 23.88 -17.84 -1.84
CA GLY A 89 23.56 -16.70 -2.72
C GLY A 89 22.12 -16.20 -2.68
N VAL A 90 21.17 -16.98 -2.13
CA VAL A 90 19.74 -16.62 -2.18
C VAL A 90 19.13 -16.63 -0.78
N LEU A 91 18.70 -15.46 -0.32
CA LEU A 91 17.90 -15.28 0.88
C LEU A 91 16.45 -15.65 0.60
N HIS A 92 15.83 -16.35 1.54
CA HIS A 92 14.41 -16.73 1.52
C HIS A 92 13.76 -16.12 2.76
N MET A 93 12.74 -15.30 2.56
CA MET A 93 11.91 -14.72 3.63
C MET A 93 10.56 -15.41 3.59
N VAL A 94 10.15 -16.01 4.70
CA VAL A 94 8.88 -16.73 4.85
C VAL A 94 7.88 -15.80 5.53
N LEU A 95 6.85 -15.42 4.81
CA LEU A 95 5.86 -14.41 5.17
C LEU A 95 4.46 -15.04 5.24
N ASP A 96 3.54 -14.34 5.90
CA ASP A 96 2.12 -14.67 5.81
C ASP A 96 1.65 -14.71 4.34
N TYR A 97 0.72 -15.61 4.04
CA TYR A 97 -0.01 -15.59 2.78
C TYR A 97 -1.27 -14.71 2.92
N CYS A 98 -1.43 -13.78 1.99
CA CYS A 98 -2.59 -12.90 1.86
C CYS A 98 -3.39 -13.33 0.62
N GLU A 99 -4.43 -14.13 0.83
CA GLU A 99 -5.16 -14.85 -0.21
C GLU A 99 -5.94 -13.96 -1.17
N SER A 100 -6.29 -12.74 -0.75
CA SER A 100 -7.07 -11.79 -1.54
C SER A 100 -6.20 -10.78 -2.30
N GLY A 101 -4.87 -10.97 -2.32
CA GLY A 101 -3.97 -10.11 -3.06
C GLY A 101 -3.85 -8.71 -2.46
N ASP A 102 -3.56 -7.71 -3.30
CA ASP A 102 -3.41 -6.31 -2.94
C ASP A 102 -4.69 -5.49 -3.19
N LEU A 103 -4.80 -4.32 -2.53
CA LEU A 103 -5.96 -3.44 -2.68
C LEU A 103 -6.06 -2.79 -4.06
N LEU A 104 -4.96 -2.70 -4.82
CA LEU A 104 -5.02 -2.18 -6.19
C LEU A 104 -5.80 -3.14 -7.07
N ASP A 105 -5.50 -4.44 -7.02
CA ASP A 105 -6.24 -5.47 -7.74
C ASP A 105 -7.71 -5.51 -7.30
N ALA A 106 -8.01 -5.27 -6.02
CA ALA A 106 -9.38 -5.16 -5.54
C ALA A 106 -10.15 -3.98 -6.19
N CYS A 107 -9.50 -2.86 -6.52
CA CYS A 107 -10.13 -1.77 -7.28
C CYS A 107 -10.39 -2.16 -8.74
N VAL A 108 -9.51 -2.98 -9.33
CA VAL A 108 -9.49 -3.26 -10.76
C VAL A 108 -10.30 -4.51 -11.13
N GLN A 109 -10.48 -5.47 -10.21
CA GLN A 109 -11.14 -6.74 -10.47
C GLN A 109 -12.32 -7.01 -9.53
N PRO A 110 -13.47 -7.54 -10.03
CA PRO A 110 -14.50 -8.09 -9.16
C PRO A 110 -13.94 -9.31 -8.42
N LEU A 111 -14.11 -9.37 -7.09
CA LEU A 111 -13.93 -10.60 -6.32
C LEU A 111 -14.69 -11.73 -7.00
N VAL A 112 -13.97 -12.76 -7.44
CA VAL A 112 -14.57 -13.98 -7.98
C VAL A 112 -15.27 -14.64 -6.81
N ALA A 113 -16.61 -14.64 -6.82
CA ALA A 113 -17.38 -15.51 -5.95
C ALA A 113 -16.94 -16.95 -6.24
N GLU A 114 -16.64 -17.74 -5.20
CA GLU A 114 -16.39 -19.16 -5.37
C GLU A 114 -17.61 -19.82 -6.01
N GLU A 115 -17.53 -20.08 -7.32
CA GLU A 115 -18.39 -21.05 -7.99
C GLU A 115 -17.52 -22.14 -8.61
N GLY A 116 -18.03 -23.37 -8.46
CA GLY A 116 -17.33 -24.63 -8.63
C GLY A 116 -16.70 -24.87 -9.99
N GLY A 117 -15.82 -25.87 -9.98
CA GLY A 117 -14.89 -26.18 -11.06
C GLY A 117 -15.50 -26.43 -12.43
N ASP A 118 -14.67 -26.19 -13.44
CA ASP A 118 -14.36 -27.21 -14.45
C ASP A 118 -13.09 -26.80 -15.22
N ASP A 119 -12.28 -27.82 -15.51
CA ASP A 119 -11.09 -27.77 -16.35
C ASP A 119 -11.34 -27.07 -17.70
N LYS A 120 -10.36 -26.25 -18.13
CA LYS A 120 -9.80 -26.36 -19.48
C LYS A 120 -8.48 -25.62 -19.65
N SER A 121 -7.46 -26.42 -19.95
CA SER A 121 -6.18 -26.08 -20.56
C SER A 121 -6.30 -25.14 -21.77
N SER A 122 -5.44 -24.13 -21.84
CA SER A 122 -4.71 -23.81 -23.09
C SER A 122 -3.49 -22.91 -22.84
N SER A 123 -2.43 -23.30 -23.53
CA SER A 123 -1.11 -22.68 -23.71
C SER A 123 -1.16 -21.32 -24.41
N ASN A 124 -0.30 -20.35 -24.04
CA ASN A 124 0.92 -20.01 -24.79
C ASN A 124 1.65 -18.75 -24.30
N SER A 125 2.98 -18.82 -24.49
CA SER A 125 3.94 -17.75 -24.80
C SER A 125 4.11 -16.55 -23.87
N ASP A 126 5.09 -16.72 -22.98
CA ASP A 126 6.26 -15.87 -22.77
C ASP A 126 6.36 -14.60 -23.64
N ASN A 127 6.29 -13.44 -22.99
CA ASN A 127 7.00 -12.23 -23.37
C ASN A 127 7.25 -11.41 -22.10
N GLY A 128 8.52 -11.27 -21.74
CA GLY A 128 8.96 -10.50 -20.58
C GLY A 128 8.57 -9.04 -20.69
N GLN A 129 7.85 -8.56 -19.67
CA GLN A 129 7.55 -7.15 -19.46
C GLN A 129 7.46 -6.90 -17.94
N GLY A 130 8.48 -6.21 -17.41
CA GLY A 130 8.42 -5.59 -16.09
C GLY A 130 7.39 -4.45 -16.06
N ASN A 131 6.87 -4.16 -14.87
CA ASN A 131 6.02 -3.02 -14.48
C ASN A 131 4.82 -2.63 -15.36
N GLN A 132 4.20 -3.57 -16.08
CA GLN A 132 2.97 -3.27 -16.82
C GLN A 132 1.72 -3.08 -15.98
N LYS A 133 1.72 -3.51 -14.71
CA LYS A 133 0.57 -3.27 -13.81
C LYS A 133 0.43 -1.78 -13.44
N GLU A 134 1.55 -1.07 -13.30
CA GLU A 134 1.59 0.36 -12.93
C GLU A 134 1.04 1.23 -14.06
N ASP A 135 1.50 1.02 -15.29
CA ASP A 135 1.06 1.85 -16.43
C ASP A 135 -0.35 1.50 -16.95
N ALA A 136 -0.76 0.22 -16.93
CA ALA A 136 -2.01 -0.22 -17.57
C ALA A 136 -3.28 0.11 -16.75
N ALA A 137 -3.19 0.21 -15.43
CA ALA A 137 -4.30 0.64 -14.59
C ALA A 137 -4.54 2.16 -14.69
N LEU A 138 -3.49 2.93 -14.96
CA LEU A 138 -3.46 4.39 -14.87
C LEU A 138 -3.61 5.11 -16.22
N LEU A 139 -3.29 4.48 -17.36
CA LEU A 139 -3.45 5.12 -18.68
C LEU A 139 -4.91 5.33 -19.14
N ARG A 140 -5.92 4.81 -18.42
CA ARG A 140 -7.35 5.05 -18.75
C ARG A 140 -7.92 6.34 -18.17
N SER A 141 -7.26 6.96 -17.19
CA SER A 141 -7.78 8.15 -16.48
C SER A 141 -7.41 9.50 -17.12
N ALA A 142 -6.57 9.54 -18.16
CA ALA A 142 -6.19 10.79 -18.82
C ALA A 142 -7.14 11.25 -19.95
N ALA A 143 -8.26 10.55 -20.21
CA ALA A 143 -9.08 10.84 -21.39
C ALA A 143 -10.59 10.69 -21.19
N LEU A 144 -11.17 11.18 -20.09
CA LEU A 144 -12.64 11.32 -19.98
C LEU A 144 -13.05 12.61 -19.26
N LEU A 145 -12.92 13.74 -19.96
CA LEU A 145 -13.84 14.88 -19.78
C LEU A 145 -14.70 14.96 -21.04
N GLY A 146 -15.78 14.20 -21.05
CA GLY A 146 -16.76 14.25 -22.14
C GLY A 146 -17.99 13.43 -21.81
N ASN A 147 -19.04 14.12 -21.37
CA ASN A 147 -20.46 13.74 -21.33
C ASN A 147 -20.83 12.29 -20.97
N HIS A 148 -21.62 12.09 -19.91
CA HIS A 148 -23.02 11.65 -20.04
C HIS A 148 -23.76 11.74 -18.69
N GLY A 149 -25.06 12.06 -18.76
CA GLY A 149 -25.99 12.20 -17.64
C GLY A 149 -26.49 10.87 -17.07
N PRO A 150 -27.48 10.90 -16.16
CA PRO A 150 -27.71 9.82 -15.21
C PRO A 150 -28.61 8.72 -15.80
N GLU A 151 -28.18 7.46 -15.64
CA GLU A 151 -29.10 6.33 -15.57
C GLU A 151 -28.86 5.63 -14.23
N GLN A 152 -29.80 5.82 -13.30
CA GLN A 152 -29.94 5.05 -12.08
C GLN A 152 -30.59 3.73 -12.43
N ASP A 153 -29.86 2.63 -12.24
CA ASP A 153 -30.46 1.32 -12.03
C ASP A 153 -30.35 1.01 -10.53
N ASP A 154 -31.37 1.45 -9.80
CA ASP A 154 -31.64 1.01 -8.44
C ASP A 154 -32.08 -0.45 -8.49
N ASN A 155 -31.15 -1.38 -8.29
CA ASN A 155 -31.49 -2.72 -7.87
C ASN A 155 -30.58 -3.19 -6.73
N ASP A 156 -31.22 -3.28 -5.57
CA ASP A 156 -30.71 -3.36 -4.21
C ASP A 156 -30.18 -4.78 -3.88
N SER A 157 -29.10 -5.19 -4.58
CA SER A 157 -28.42 -6.48 -4.32
C SER A 157 -27.05 -6.60 -5.00
N ASN A 158 -25.99 -5.87 -4.60
CA ASN A 158 -24.72 -5.98 -5.34
C ASN A 158 -23.44 -5.63 -4.53
N GLY A 159 -22.72 -6.64 -4.02
CA GLY A 159 -21.25 -6.70 -3.77
C GLY A 159 -20.53 -5.53 -3.06
N PRO A 160 -19.23 -5.63 -2.73
CA PRO A 160 -18.49 -4.54 -2.05
C PRO A 160 -18.11 -3.36 -2.96
N PHE A 161 -18.62 -3.30 -4.19
CA PHE A 161 -18.17 -2.39 -5.25
C PHE A 161 -19.30 -1.54 -5.84
N LEU A 162 -18.97 -0.30 -6.22
CA LEU A 162 -19.79 0.66 -6.97
C LEU A 162 -19.08 1.05 -8.28
N ASN A 163 -19.74 1.77 -9.18
CA ASN A 163 -19.07 2.38 -10.34
C ASN A 163 -18.28 3.63 -9.91
N GLY A 164 -17.06 3.76 -10.44
CA GLY A 164 -16.13 4.87 -10.22
C GLY A 164 -16.25 5.97 -11.28
N VAL A 165 -15.50 7.07 -11.11
CA VAL A 165 -15.61 8.28 -11.95
C VAL A 165 -15.13 8.04 -13.38
N ASP A 166 -14.20 7.11 -13.55
CA ASP A 166 -13.63 6.67 -14.83
C ASP A 166 -14.33 5.42 -15.42
N GLY A 167 -15.43 4.98 -14.81
CA GLY A 167 -16.15 3.76 -15.19
C GLY A 167 -15.53 2.46 -14.67
N SER A 168 -14.48 2.51 -13.85
CA SER A 168 -13.96 1.34 -13.13
C SER A 168 -14.83 1.02 -11.88
N LYS A 169 -14.45 0.00 -11.11
CA LYS A 169 -15.12 -0.30 -9.84
C LYS A 169 -14.43 0.45 -8.69
N ARG A 170 -15.19 1.05 -7.79
CA ARG A 170 -14.71 1.61 -6.52
C ARG A 170 -15.29 0.85 -5.34
N LEU A 171 -14.62 0.84 -4.20
CA LEU A 171 -15.18 0.18 -3.01
C LEU A 171 -16.32 0.99 -2.39
N GLN A 172 -17.27 0.29 -1.77
CA GLN A 172 -18.21 0.93 -0.86
C GLN A 172 -17.47 1.64 0.28
N GLU A 173 -17.97 2.80 0.69
CA GLU A 173 -17.37 3.61 1.75
C GLU A 173 -17.15 2.81 3.05
N SER A 174 -18.13 2.00 3.44
CA SER A 174 -18.06 1.17 4.67
C SER A 174 -16.90 0.16 4.65
N VAL A 175 -16.62 -0.42 3.48
CA VAL A 175 -15.52 -1.36 3.28
C VAL A 175 -14.19 -0.60 3.26
N ALA A 176 -14.12 0.49 2.50
CA ALA A 176 -12.95 1.37 2.47
C ALA A 176 -12.60 1.90 3.88
N GLN A 177 -13.59 2.30 4.67
CA GLN A 177 -13.40 2.74 6.05
C GLN A 177 -12.83 1.62 6.94
N THR A 178 -13.29 0.38 6.76
CA THR A 178 -12.76 -0.77 7.52
C THR A 178 -11.27 -0.97 7.22
N TYR A 179 -10.89 -0.96 5.95
CA TYR A 179 -9.49 -1.08 5.55
C TYR A 179 -8.66 0.14 5.98
N LEU A 180 -9.23 1.35 5.99
CA LEU A 180 -8.55 2.55 6.48
C LEU A 180 -8.21 2.42 7.96
N VAL A 181 -9.15 1.93 8.77
CA VAL A 181 -8.92 1.69 10.21
C VAL A 181 -7.82 0.65 10.41
N ASP A 182 -7.84 -0.44 9.65
CA ASP A 182 -6.82 -1.50 9.69
C ASP A 182 -5.42 -0.96 9.34
N VAL A 183 -5.30 -0.22 8.22
CA VAL A 183 -4.03 0.38 7.80
C VAL A 183 -3.53 1.39 8.82
N LEU A 184 -4.38 2.29 9.32
CA LEU A 184 -4.01 3.26 10.35
C LEU A 184 -3.60 2.59 11.66
N SER A 185 -4.22 1.47 12.03
CA SER A 185 -3.85 0.65 13.19
C SER A 185 -2.43 0.09 13.04
N GLY A 186 -2.13 -0.53 11.90
CA GLY A 186 -0.78 -1.03 11.59
C GLY A 186 0.26 0.08 11.54
N LEU A 187 -0.06 1.20 10.90
CA LEU A 187 0.85 2.33 10.76
C LEU A 187 1.14 2.99 12.11
N ARG A 188 0.12 3.13 12.97
CA ARG A 188 0.30 3.61 14.35
C ARG A 188 1.25 2.72 15.13
N PHE A 189 1.10 1.39 15.01
CA PHE A 189 2.03 0.44 15.62
C PHE A 189 3.47 0.70 15.14
N LEU A 190 3.69 0.81 13.83
CA LEU A 190 5.02 1.09 13.28
C LEU A 190 5.61 2.42 13.78
N HIS A 191 4.83 3.51 13.68
CA HIS A 191 5.24 4.86 14.07
C HIS A 191 5.59 4.93 15.56
N SER A 192 4.82 4.28 16.43
CA SER A 192 5.08 4.23 17.88
C SER A 192 6.37 3.47 18.24
N HIS A 193 6.87 2.62 17.35
CA HIS A 193 8.15 1.93 17.48
C HIS A 193 9.28 2.60 16.68
N GLY A 194 9.05 3.83 16.20
CA GLY A 194 10.02 4.60 15.45
C GLY A 194 10.31 4.01 14.07
N ILE A 195 9.33 3.37 13.42
CA ILE A 195 9.45 2.87 12.06
C ILE A 195 8.52 3.70 11.18
N ALA A 196 9.02 4.26 10.09
CA ALA A 196 8.20 4.89 9.04
C ALA A 196 8.31 4.07 7.75
N HIS A 197 7.18 3.92 7.05
CA HIS A 197 7.05 2.97 5.94
C HIS A 197 7.59 3.50 4.62
N ARG A 198 7.27 4.76 4.30
CA ARG A 198 7.68 5.57 3.14
C ARG A 198 7.22 5.10 1.76
N ASP A 199 6.60 3.93 1.66
CA ASP A 199 5.96 3.46 0.42
C ASP A 199 4.56 2.88 0.66
N VAL A 200 3.73 3.57 1.44
CA VAL A 200 2.34 3.15 1.64
C VAL A 200 1.55 3.43 0.36
N SER A 201 1.03 2.37 -0.26
CA SER A 201 0.29 2.44 -1.51
C SER A 201 -0.72 1.29 -1.62
N LEU A 202 -1.66 1.32 -2.56
CA LEU A 202 -2.66 0.24 -2.71
C LEU A 202 -2.04 -1.13 -3.02
N GLU A 203 -0.90 -1.15 -3.71
CA GLU A 203 -0.12 -2.33 -4.06
C GLU A 203 0.61 -2.95 -2.86
N ASN A 204 0.88 -2.12 -1.84
CA ASN A 204 1.60 -2.51 -0.62
C ASN A 204 0.64 -2.70 0.57
N ILE A 205 -0.68 -2.67 0.31
CA ILE A 205 -1.71 -3.04 1.28
C ILE A 205 -2.36 -4.32 0.78
N LEU A 206 -2.07 -5.42 1.49
CA LEU A 206 -2.59 -6.75 1.17
C LEU A 206 -3.87 -7.05 1.97
N LEU A 207 -4.65 -8.00 1.47
CA LEU A 207 -5.86 -8.47 2.14
C LEU A 207 -5.70 -9.91 2.64
N ARG A 208 -5.95 -10.11 3.94
CA ARG A 208 -5.90 -11.42 4.61
C ARG A 208 -7.06 -11.54 5.57
N ASN A 209 -7.86 -12.59 5.44
CA ASN A 209 -9.05 -12.84 6.25
C ASN A 209 -10.00 -11.63 6.32
N GLY A 210 -10.15 -10.90 5.21
CA GLY A 210 -10.98 -9.69 5.13
C GLY A 210 -10.42 -8.45 5.85
N HIS A 211 -9.15 -8.48 6.27
CA HIS A 211 -8.47 -7.36 6.91
C HIS A 211 -7.31 -6.84 6.05
N ALA A 212 -7.08 -5.53 6.13
CA ALA A 212 -5.95 -4.90 5.45
C ALA A 212 -4.65 -5.08 6.26
N VAL A 213 -3.57 -5.39 5.55
CA VAL A 213 -2.25 -5.70 6.09
C VAL A 213 -1.20 -4.91 5.32
N ILE A 214 -0.40 -4.09 6.02
CA ILE A 214 0.72 -3.35 5.41
C ILE A 214 1.84 -4.33 5.07
N ALA A 215 2.34 -4.27 3.85
CA ALA A 215 3.42 -5.08 3.33
C ALA A 215 4.50 -4.23 2.64
N ASP A 216 5.62 -4.87 2.30
CA ASP A 216 6.78 -4.28 1.61
C ASP A 216 7.55 -3.22 2.41
N PHE A 217 8.50 -3.68 3.22
CA PHE A 217 9.27 -2.85 4.14
C PHE A 217 10.63 -2.42 3.55
N GLY A 218 10.81 -2.56 2.22
CA GLY A 218 12.08 -2.30 1.53
C GLY A 218 12.55 -0.84 1.57
N LEU A 219 11.63 0.11 1.76
CA LEU A 219 11.89 1.56 1.84
C LEU A 219 11.72 2.15 3.24
N CYS A 220 11.47 1.30 4.25
CA CYS A 220 11.28 1.75 5.62
C CYS A 220 12.50 2.46 6.18
N VAL A 221 12.30 3.31 7.17
CA VAL A 221 13.37 3.91 7.98
C VAL A 221 13.07 3.77 9.45
N GLN A 222 14.13 3.70 10.25
CA GLN A 222 14.04 3.56 11.69
C GLN A 222 14.61 4.78 12.39
N ASP A 223 13.90 5.29 13.39
CA ASP A 223 14.37 6.33 14.29
C ASP A 223 15.45 5.77 15.21
N THR A 224 16.71 6.00 14.83
CA THR A 224 17.88 5.60 15.63
C THR A 224 18.21 6.61 16.72
N SER A 225 17.51 7.76 16.79
CA SER A 225 17.80 8.82 17.76
C SER A 225 17.43 8.44 19.19
N ALA A 226 16.49 7.51 19.38
CA ALA A 226 16.13 6.94 20.69
C ALA A 226 17.31 6.22 21.37
N SER A 227 18.27 5.68 20.60
CA SER A 227 19.49 5.05 21.10
C SER A 227 20.50 6.05 21.68
N SER A 228 20.31 7.34 21.41
CA SER A 228 21.28 8.41 21.71
C SER A 228 20.97 9.18 23.00
N GLY A 229 19.92 8.79 23.75
CA GLY A 229 19.64 9.35 25.07
C GLY A 229 19.17 10.82 25.10
N SER A 230 18.81 11.41 23.96
CA SER A 230 18.26 12.78 23.90
C SER A 230 16.73 12.74 23.77
N PRO A 231 15.97 13.28 24.74
CA PRO A 231 14.50 13.12 24.82
C PRO A 231 13.71 14.15 23.99
N THR A 232 14.32 14.80 23.00
CA THR A 232 13.64 15.81 22.17
C THR A 232 13.24 15.19 20.84
N SER A 233 11.93 15.14 20.62
CA SER A 233 11.14 14.61 19.50
C SER A 233 11.42 15.19 18.09
N SER A 234 12.60 15.74 17.84
CA SER A 234 12.96 16.47 16.62
C SER A 234 14.04 15.80 15.75
N GLY A 235 14.37 14.53 16.00
CA GLY A 235 15.50 13.85 15.38
C GLY A 235 15.18 13.02 14.13
N PHE A 236 13.94 12.56 13.97
CA PHE A 236 13.59 11.61 12.90
C PHE A 236 13.23 12.34 11.60
N LEU A 237 14.25 12.82 10.90
CA LEU A 237 14.11 13.50 9.61
C LEU A 237 14.84 12.76 8.50
N CYS A 238 14.23 12.70 7.33
CA CYS A 238 14.79 12.15 6.09
C CYS A 238 14.93 13.25 5.03
N ASP A 239 15.85 13.08 4.08
CA ASP A 239 16.06 13.96 2.92
C ASP A 239 15.97 13.21 1.57
N GLU A 240 15.80 11.90 1.63
CA GLU A 240 15.69 11.01 0.48
C GLU A 240 14.29 11.09 -0.16
N THR A 241 14.24 11.26 -1.48
CA THR A 241 13.03 11.14 -2.28
C THR A 241 12.80 9.67 -2.65
N VAL A 242 11.83 9.02 -2.02
CA VAL A 242 11.43 7.62 -2.29
C VAL A 242 9.91 7.50 -2.27
N GLY A 243 9.42 6.38 -2.78
CA GLY A 243 7.99 6.07 -2.87
C GLY A 243 7.41 6.41 -4.24
N LYS A 244 6.18 5.99 -4.49
CA LYS A 244 5.50 6.14 -5.78
C LYS A 244 4.94 7.55 -5.99
N ASN A 245 5.03 8.08 -7.21
CA ASN A 245 4.72 9.48 -7.55
C ASN A 245 3.38 10.00 -7.04
N TYR A 246 2.31 9.21 -7.20
CA TYR A 246 0.97 9.61 -6.76
C TYR A 246 0.88 9.78 -5.24
N TYR A 247 1.59 8.94 -4.49
CA TYR A 247 1.47 8.80 -3.04
C TYR A 247 2.49 9.65 -2.26
N MET A 248 3.55 10.13 -2.92
CA MET A 248 4.56 10.97 -2.28
C MET A 248 3.97 12.29 -1.78
N ALA A 249 4.33 12.65 -0.54
CA ALA A 249 3.93 13.91 0.08
C ALA A 249 4.65 15.12 -0.57
N PRO A 250 4.08 16.33 -0.52
CA PRO A 250 4.67 17.52 -1.13
C PRO A 250 6.10 17.79 -0.66
N GLU A 251 6.37 17.64 0.64
CA GLU A 251 7.68 17.86 1.24
C GLU A 251 8.76 16.87 0.73
N ILE A 252 8.36 15.65 0.34
CA ILE A 252 9.24 14.66 -0.30
C ILE A 252 9.55 15.10 -1.74
N VAL A 253 8.52 15.52 -2.48
CA VAL A 253 8.65 15.99 -3.87
C VAL A 253 9.53 17.24 -3.96
N MET A 254 9.41 18.12 -2.96
CA MET A 254 10.21 19.33 -2.81
C MET A 254 11.64 19.10 -2.36
N ARG A 255 12.01 17.85 -2.02
CA ARG A 255 13.34 17.47 -1.51
C ARG A 255 13.71 18.23 -0.24
N GLU A 256 12.71 18.49 0.59
CA GLU A 256 12.91 19.08 1.91
C GLU A 256 13.33 17.99 2.91
N ARG A 257 13.85 18.40 4.08
CA ARG A 257 13.97 17.47 5.19
C ARG A 257 12.60 17.30 5.83
N TYR A 258 12.12 16.07 5.94
CA TYR A 258 10.75 15.79 6.37
C TYR A 258 10.67 14.74 7.47
N ASP A 259 9.60 14.77 8.27
CA ASP A 259 9.23 13.67 9.16
C ASP A 259 8.58 12.56 8.31
N PRO A 260 9.21 11.38 8.19
CA PRO A 260 8.71 10.32 7.33
C PRO A 260 7.36 9.74 7.81
N ARG A 261 7.02 9.90 9.09
CA ARG A 261 5.73 9.44 9.64
C ARG A 261 4.57 10.32 9.16
N ARG A 262 4.82 11.63 9.04
CA ARG A 262 3.81 12.57 8.51
C ARG A 262 3.60 12.37 7.02
N ALA A 263 4.66 12.00 6.30
CA ALA A 263 4.54 11.62 4.90
C ALA A 263 3.72 10.33 4.73
N ASP A 264 3.89 9.31 5.58
CA ASP A 264 3.05 8.10 5.54
C ASP A 264 1.55 8.43 5.68
N ILE A 265 1.20 9.37 6.57
CA ILE A 265 -0.20 9.82 6.74
C ILE A 265 -0.76 10.39 5.44
N TRP A 266 0.03 11.19 4.72
CA TRP A 266 -0.35 11.70 3.41
C TRP A 266 -0.56 10.56 2.41
N SER A 267 0.37 9.61 2.33
CA SER A 267 0.29 8.48 1.41
C SER A 267 -0.94 7.61 1.66
N VAL A 268 -1.31 7.35 2.92
CA VAL A 268 -2.59 6.70 3.27
C VAL A 268 -3.78 7.54 2.77
N GLY A 269 -3.73 8.86 2.97
CA GLY A 269 -4.78 9.77 2.49
C GLY A 269 -5.00 9.67 0.98
N ILE A 270 -3.91 9.59 0.19
CA ILE A 270 -3.99 9.40 -1.26
C ILE A 270 -4.54 8.02 -1.60
N ALA A 271 -4.04 6.95 -0.96
CA ALA A 271 -4.49 5.59 -1.24
C ALA A 271 -6.01 5.45 -1.03
N PHE A 272 -6.55 5.99 0.07
CA PHE A 272 -7.98 5.91 0.35
C PHE A 272 -8.81 6.91 -0.45
N PHE A 273 -8.24 8.04 -0.87
CA PHE A 273 -8.89 8.87 -1.88
C PHE A 273 -9.08 8.08 -3.18
N ILE A 274 -8.02 7.45 -3.71
CA ILE A 274 -8.08 6.63 -4.93
C ILE A 274 -9.09 5.48 -4.75
N LEU A 275 -9.10 4.82 -3.60
CA LEU A 275 -10.02 3.71 -3.32
C LEU A 275 -11.50 4.13 -3.40
N LEU A 276 -11.81 5.37 -3.01
CA LEU A 276 -13.17 5.94 -2.98
C LEU A 276 -13.59 6.59 -4.31
N THR A 277 -12.64 6.98 -5.14
CA THR A 277 -12.90 7.77 -6.37
C THR A 277 -12.48 7.06 -7.65
N SER A 278 -11.76 5.94 -7.53
CA SER A 278 -11.03 5.23 -8.58
C SER A 278 -10.00 6.05 -9.35
N SER A 279 -9.63 7.24 -8.88
CA SER A 279 -8.70 8.11 -9.59
C SER A 279 -7.86 8.96 -8.64
N PRO A 280 -6.56 9.13 -8.91
CA PRO A 280 -5.73 10.01 -8.10
C PRO A 280 -6.13 11.48 -8.31
N PRO A 281 -6.02 12.34 -7.28
CA PRO A 281 -6.41 13.74 -7.39
C PRO A 281 -5.43 14.57 -8.26
N PHE A 282 -4.23 14.05 -8.49
CA PHE A 282 -3.13 14.61 -9.29
C PHE A 282 -2.12 13.51 -9.60
N GLU A 283 -1.22 13.73 -10.57
CA GLU A 283 -0.18 12.75 -10.90
C GLU A 283 1.01 12.82 -9.93
N ARG A 284 1.30 14.03 -9.46
CA ARG A 284 2.38 14.29 -8.52
C ARG A 284 2.06 15.50 -7.65
N ALA A 285 2.47 15.45 -6.38
CA ALA A 285 2.34 16.57 -5.45
C ALA A 285 3.35 17.70 -5.75
N ASP A 286 3.34 18.20 -6.98
CA ASP A 286 4.26 19.20 -7.52
C ASP A 286 3.45 20.45 -7.94
N PRO A 287 3.85 21.69 -7.61
CA PRO A 287 3.16 22.93 -8.01
C PRO A 287 3.02 23.14 -9.52
N SER A 288 3.80 22.43 -10.34
CA SER A 288 3.60 22.40 -11.78
C SER A 288 2.35 21.60 -12.19
N ASP A 289 1.93 20.60 -11.40
CA ASP A 289 0.74 19.77 -11.60
C ASP A 289 -0.54 20.60 -11.35
N PRO A 290 -1.44 20.71 -12.34
CA PRO A 290 -2.68 21.46 -12.21
C PRO A 290 -3.65 20.93 -11.14
N GLY A 291 -3.74 19.60 -10.98
CA GLY A 291 -4.57 18.94 -9.97
C GLY A 291 -4.05 19.23 -8.58
N PHE A 292 -2.73 19.15 -8.38
CA PHE A 292 -2.12 19.48 -7.09
C PHE A 292 -2.32 20.95 -6.74
N ARG A 293 -2.17 21.88 -7.69
CA ARG A 293 -2.50 23.30 -7.46
C ARG A 293 -3.94 23.51 -7.05
N TYR A 294 -4.88 22.74 -7.60
CA TYR A 294 -6.28 22.82 -7.21
C TYR A 294 -6.46 22.36 -5.76
N VAL A 295 -5.90 21.20 -5.40
CA VAL A 295 -5.94 20.67 -4.02
C VAL A 295 -5.28 21.64 -3.04
N ALA A 296 -4.09 22.15 -3.34
CA ALA A 296 -3.39 23.09 -2.47
C ALA A 296 -4.17 24.39 -2.22
N LYS A 297 -4.96 24.84 -3.21
CA LYS A 297 -5.73 26.09 -3.11
C LYS A 297 -7.14 25.90 -2.51
N ARG A 298 -7.76 24.75 -2.75
CA ARG A 298 -9.19 24.51 -2.46
C ARG A 298 -9.44 23.40 -1.44
N GLY A 299 -8.44 22.58 -1.13
CA GLY A 299 -8.54 21.38 -0.32
C GLY A 299 -9.15 20.20 -1.08
N ILE A 300 -8.96 18.99 -0.55
CA ILE A 300 -9.44 17.75 -1.20
C ILE A 300 -10.97 17.65 -1.25
N LYS A 301 -11.70 18.24 -0.29
CA LYS A 301 -13.19 18.29 -0.29
C LYS A 301 -13.76 18.91 -1.58
N ALA A 302 -13.06 19.91 -2.11
CA ALA A 302 -13.45 20.56 -3.36
C ALA A 302 -13.33 19.60 -4.56
N VAL A 303 -12.41 18.62 -4.52
CA VAL A 303 -12.26 17.60 -5.57
C VAL A 303 -13.45 16.64 -5.55
N PHE A 304 -13.85 16.14 -4.37
CA PHE A 304 -15.08 15.32 -4.25
C PHE A 304 -16.30 16.04 -4.82
N THR A 305 -16.44 17.33 -4.52
CA THR A 305 -17.54 18.15 -5.06
C THR A 305 -17.43 18.30 -6.59
N ALA A 306 -16.23 18.62 -7.11
CA ALA A 306 -15.99 18.81 -8.53
C ALA A 306 -16.23 17.54 -9.36
N TRP A 307 -16.03 16.36 -8.76
CA TRP A 307 -16.25 15.05 -9.40
C TRP A 307 -17.65 14.49 -9.15
N GLY A 308 -18.54 15.26 -8.52
CA GLY A 308 -19.91 14.82 -8.24
C GLY A 308 -20.05 13.80 -7.10
N LEU A 309 -18.98 13.52 -6.37
CA LEU A 309 -18.92 12.54 -5.27
C LEU A 309 -19.19 13.15 -3.89
N GLY A 310 -19.50 14.45 -3.80
CA GLY A 310 -19.64 15.15 -2.53
C GLY A 310 -20.79 14.65 -1.64
N GLN A 311 -21.76 13.91 -2.19
CA GLN A 311 -22.84 13.24 -1.43
C GLN A 311 -22.62 11.73 -1.31
N ASP A 312 -21.73 11.16 -2.12
CA ASP A 312 -21.45 9.72 -2.17
C ASP A 312 -20.42 9.29 -1.12
N VAL A 313 -19.61 10.24 -0.65
CA VAL A 313 -18.64 10.04 0.43
C VAL A 313 -19.09 10.86 1.62
N SER A 314 -19.19 10.28 2.81
CA SER A 314 -19.66 10.98 4.00
C SER A 314 -18.80 12.20 4.34
N GLU A 315 -19.42 13.25 4.86
CA GLU A 315 -18.72 14.45 5.32
C GLU A 315 -17.62 14.11 6.35
N THR A 316 -17.88 13.11 7.19
CA THR A 316 -16.94 12.62 8.21
C THR A 316 -15.69 12.02 7.57
N LEU A 317 -15.81 11.21 6.52
CA LEU A 317 -14.65 10.65 5.82
C LEU A 317 -13.93 11.69 4.97
N GLN A 318 -14.68 12.58 4.30
CA GLN A 318 -14.12 13.73 3.59
C GLN A 318 -13.31 14.63 4.54
N ASP A 319 -13.78 14.82 5.78
CA ASP A 319 -13.07 15.59 6.80
C ASP A 319 -11.72 14.97 7.16
N LEU A 320 -11.70 13.67 7.48
CA LEU A 320 -10.46 12.97 7.80
C LEU A 320 -9.45 13.07 6.65
N LEU A 321 -9.87 12.74 5.43
CA LEU A 321 -9.00 12.81 4.24
C LEU A 321 -8.49 14.23 4.00
N SER A 322 -9.31 15.26 4.23
CA SER A 322 -8.87 16.65 4.08
C SER A 322 -7.77 17.06 5.06
N ARG A 323 -7.77 16.50 6.27
CA ARG A 323 -6.75 16.78 7.29
C ARG A 323 -5.49 15.91 7.10
N MET A 324 -5.63 14.69 6.57
CA MET A 324 -4.50 13.84 6.15
C MET A 324 -3.78 14.41 4.94
N LEU A 325 -4.53 15.01 4.00
CA LEU A 325 -4.02 15.65 2.78
C LEU A 325 -3.82 17.16 2.93
N CYS A 326 -3.49 17.61 4.15
CA CYS A 326 -3.02 18.98 4.38
C CYS A 326 -1.62 19.15 3.79
N VAL A 327 -1.46 20.14 2.91
CA VAL A 327 -0.21 20.37 2.16
C VAL A 327 0.93 20.74 3.09
N ASP A 328 0.68 21.62 4.05
CA ASP A 328 1.66 21.93 5.09
C ASP A 328 1.78 20.71 6.01
N PRO A 329 2.95 20.04 6.06
CA PRO A 329 3.13 18.90 6.92
C PRO A 329 2.91 19.27 8.37
N GLU A 330 3.27 20.46 8.86
CA GLU A 330 3.13 20.81 10.29
C GLU A 330 1.66 20.96 10.72
N GLU A 331 0.79 21.40 9.81
CA GLU A 331 -0.67 21.51 10.05
C GLU A 331 -1.43 20.20 9.72
N ARG A 332 -0.76 19.20 9.15
CA ARG A 332 -1.35 17.89 8.87
C ARG A 332 -1.82 17.21 10.16
N ILE A 333 -2.88 16.42 10.07
CA ILE A 333 -3.36 15.67 11.25
C ILE A 333 -2.29 14.68 11.74
N THR A 334 -2.11 14.60 13.05
CA THR A 334 -1.22 13.63 13.70
C THR A 334 -1.89 12.27 13.84
N MET A 335 -1.11 11.19 14.02
CA MET A 335 -1.66 9.86 14.26
C MET A 335 -2.53 9.81 15.54
N GLU A 336 -2.13 10.56 16.58
CA GLU A 336 -2.89 10.69 17.83
C GLU A 336 -4.27 11.33 17.59
N GLU A 337 -4.33 12.39 16.79
CA GLU A 337 -5.58 13.05 16.43
C GLU A 337 -6.44 12.20 15.50
N ILE A 338 -5.83 11.48 14.54
CA ILE A 338 -6.53 10.49 13.71
C ILE A 338 -7.23 9.47 14.60
N TRP A 339 -6.58 8.97 15.64
CA TRP A 339 -7.15 7.96 16.53
C TRP A 339 -8.35 8.45 17.35
N GLN A 340 -8.52 9.78 17.49
CA GLN A 340 -9.70 10.38 18.11
C GLN A 340 -10.80 10.74 17.11
N HIS A 341 -10.52 10.63 15.81
CA HIS A 341 -11.42 11.07 14.75
C HIS A 341 -12.69 10.20 14.69
N PRO A 342 -13.89 10.78 14.45
CA PRO A 342 -15.15 10.04 14.39
C PRO A 342 -15.19 8.88 13.40
N VAL A 343 -14.44 8.95 12.29
CA VAL A 343 -14.28 7.82 11.33
C VAL A 343 -13.76 6.55 12.03
N LEU A 344 -12.87 6.68 13.03
CA LEU A 344 -12.30 5.53 13.74
C LEU A 344 -13.15 5.11 14.94
N GLN A 345 -14.14 5.90 15.33
CA GLN A 345 -15.10 5.54 16.36
C GLN A 345 -16.15 4.61 15.74
N ARG A 346 -16.03 3.30 15.99
CA ARG A 346 -17.07 2.35 15.57
C ARG A 346 -18.43 2.82 16.11
N PRO A 347 -19.52 2.73 15.33
CA PRO A 347 -20.86 2.89 15.87
C PRO A 347 -20.96 1.95 17.08
N ARG A 348 -21.32 2.47 18.25
CA ARG A 348 -21.65 1.62 19.39
C ARG A 348 -22.83 0.77 18.95
N CYS A 349 -22.61 -0.54 18.77
CA CYS A 349 -23.69 -1.51 18.64
C CYS A 349 -24.59 -1.48 19.86
#